data_AF-A0A813PDW2-F1
#
_entry.id   AF-A0A813PDW2-F1
#
_cell.length_a   1.000
_cell.length_b   1.000
_cell.length_c   1.000
_cell.angle_alpha   90.00
_cell.angle_beta   90.00
_cell.angle_gamma   90.00
#
_symmetry.space_group_name_H-M   'P 1'
#
loop_
_entity.id
_entity.type
_entity.pdbx_description
1 polymer ?
#
loop_
_entity_poly.entity_id
_entity_poly.type
_entity_poly.pdbx_seq_one_letter_code
_entity_poly.pdbx_strand_id
1 'polypeptide(L)'
;MHGISSTAAGMKELAGWIRTSFPGIYIISVEIGNGKEDSFLLPIHKRVEQFCDIVNSDEHLRQGFNMVGYSQGSIIVRGAIERCSLPVYNLITLSGIYQGVFSVPYVLQLPAEFRDLITKYAHENPVQNAISVANYWRDPYQLNRFISDCHFLPDINNERGVPNQIYR
;
A
#
# COMPACT_ATOMS: atom_id res chain seq x y z
N MET A 1 -6.76 4.39 -4.39
CA MET A 1 -6.42 3.44 -3.31
C MET A 1 -6.47 4.16 -1.96
N HIS A 2 -7.30 3.69 -1.04
CA HIS A 2 -7.40 4.25 0.32
C HIS A 2 -6.24 3.81 1.22
N GLY A 3 -6.15 4.43 2.40
CA GLY A 3 -5.14 4.13 3.41
C GLY A 3 -5.56 3.07 4.42
N ILE A 4 -4.73 2.89 5.44
CA ILE A 4 -4.99 1.99 6.57
C ILE A 4 -6.21 2.45 7.38
N SER A 5 -6.93 1.51 7.99
CA SER A 5 -8.13 1.76 8.80
C SER A 5 -9.28 2.43 8.02
N SER A 6 -9.32 2.28 6.69
CA SER A 6 -10.30 2.91 5.79
C SER A 6 -10.86 1.91 4.77
N THR A 7 -11.75 2.39 3.90
CA THR A 7 -12.41 1.63 2.82
C THR A 7 -12.42 2.47 1.55
N ALA A 8 -12.84 1.88 0.43
CA ALA A 8 -13.07 2.60 -0.82
C ALA A 8 -14.04 3.80 -0.66
N ALA A 9 -15.02 3.67 0.25
CA ALA A 9 -15.95 4.76 0.58
C ALA A 9 -15.24 5.98 1.20
N GLY A 10 -14.11 5.78 1.89
CA GLY A 10 -13.27 6.86 2.42
C GLY A 10 -12.67 7.77 1.33
N MET A 11 -12.67 7.33 0.07
CA MET A 11 -12.20 8.12 -1.08
C MET A 11 -13.33 8.88 -1.78
N LYS A 12 -14.58 8.76 -1.31
CA LYS A 12 -15.77 9.30 -2.00
C LYS A 12 -15.73 10.80 -2.19
N GLU A 13 -15.27 11.54 -1.18
CA GLU A 13 -15.18 13.00 -1.23
C GLU A 13 -14.17 13.46 -2.29
N LEU A 14 -12.95 12.92 -2.25
CA LEU A 14 -11.92 13.19 -3.27
C LEU A 14 -12.41 12.81 -4.67
N ALA A 15 -13.02 11.64 -4.84
CA ALA A 15 -13.61 11.23 -6.11
C ALA A 15 -14.72 12.18 -6.56
N GLY A 16 -15.50 12.75 -5.63
CA GLY A 16 -16.49 13.78 -5.89
C GLY A 16 -15.88 15.03 -6.48
N TRP A 17 -14.82 15.58 -5.85
CA TRP A 17 -14.12 16.75 -6.36
C TRP A 17 -13.55 16.52 -7.76
N ILE A 18 -12.93 15.36 -8.00
CA ILE A 18 -12.38 15.02 -9.32
C ILE A 18 -13.51 14.96 -10.38
N ARG A 19 -14.66 14.35 -10.06
CA ARG A 19 -15.81 14.32 -11.00
C ARG A 19 -16.35 15.72 -11.30
N THR A 20 -16.39 16.60 -10.31
CA THR A 20 -16.80 17.99 -10.51
C THR A 20 -15.83 18.76 -11.40
N SER A 21 -14.52 18.57 -11.21
CA SER A 21 -13.50 19.22 -12.03
C SER A 21 -13.40 18.65 -13.45
N PHE A 22 -13.71 17.36 -13.64
CA PHE A 22 -13.62 16.66 -14.92
C PHE A 22 -14.92 15.90 -15.22
N PRO A 23 -15.96 16.58 -15.72
CA PRO A 23 -17.23 15.92 -16.04
C PRO A 23 -17.05 14.75 -17.02
N GLY A 24 -17.68 13.61 -16.72
CA GLY A 24 -17.61 12.39 -17.54
C GLY A 24 -16.40 11.49 -17.28
N ILE A 25 -15.49 11.88 -16.38
CA ILE A 25 -14.34 11.03 -16.00
C ILE A 25 -14.81 9.73 -15.32
N TYR A 26 -14.24 8.60 -15.77
CA TYR A 26 -14.38 7.32 -15.09
C TYR A 26 -13.50 7.28 -13.84
N ILE A 27 -14.08 6.96 -12.68
CA ILE A 27 -13.34 6.83 -11.41
C ILE A 27 -13.80 5.58 -10.68
N ILE A 28 -12.83 4.73 -10.35
CA ILE A 28 -12.99 3.59 -9.46
C ILE A 28 -12.17 3.80 -8.18
N SER A 29 -12.86 3.74 -7.04
CA SER A 29 -12.20 3.60 -5.73
C SER A 29 -12.06 2.12 -5.43
N VAL A 30 -10.84 1.60 -5.54
CA VAL A 30 -10.55 0.17 -5.33
C VAL A 30 -10.74 -0.22 -3.86
N GLU A 31 -11.49 -1.30 -3.62
CA GLU A 31 -11.66 -1.97 -2.34
C GLU A 31 -10.92 -3.31 -2.37
N ILE A 32 -10.18 -3.64 -1.31
CA ILE A 32 -9.32 -4.83 -1.25
C ILE A 32 -9.70 -5.61 0.01
N GLY A 33 -10.16 -6.85 -0.19
CA GLY A 33 -10.64 -7.70 0.89
C GLY A 33 -11.81 -7.07 1.64
N ASN A 34 -11.81 -7.23 2.97
CA ASN A 34 -12.82 -6.72 3.90
C ASN A 34 -12.57 -5.24 4.31
N GLY A 35 -11.99 -4.46 3.41
CA GLY A 35 -11.72 -3.03 3.58
C GLY A 35 -10.95 -2.65 4.82
N LYS A 36 -11.63 -2.08 5.82
CA LYS A 36 -10.98 -1.54 7.03
C LYS A 36 -10.16 -2.59 7.75
N GLU A 37 -10.70 -3.79 7.92
CA GLU A 37 -10.05 -4.89 8.62
C GLU A 37 -8.80 -5.37 7.87
N ASP A 38 -8.95 -5.71 6.59
CA ASP A 38 -7.85 -6.19 5.75
C ASP A 38 -6.82 -5.10 5.43
N SER A 39 -7.16 -3.82 5.57
CA SER A 39 -6.15 -2.75 5.49
C SER A 39 -5.09 -2.88 6.59
N PHE A 40 -5.44 -3.56 7.69
CA PHE A 40 -4.53 -3.87 8.79
C PHE A 40 -4.06 -5.33 8.77
N LEU A 41 -4.95 -6.29 8.51
CA LEU A 41 -4.71 -7.74 8.68
C LEU A 41 -4.34 -8.49 7.39
N LEU A 42 -4.18 -7.79 6.27
CA LEU A 42 -3.71 -8.38 5.02
C LEU A 42 -2.32 -7.79 4.67
N PRO A 43 -1.28 -8.62 4.49
CA PRO A 43 0.05 -8.14 4.16
C PRO A 43 0.04 -7.42 2.80
N ILE A 44 0.91 -6.42 2.65
CA ILE A 44 0.89 -5.49 1.52
C ILE A 44 1.14 -6.19 0.19
N HIS A 45 1.97 -7.23 0.13
CA HIS A 45 2.21 -7.96 -1.12
C HIS A 45 0.92 -8.56 -1.70
N LYS A 46 0.07 -9.18 -0.86
CA LYS A 46 -1.24 -9.69 -1.28
C LYS A 46 -2.19 -8.58 -1.71
N ARG A 47 -2.13 -7.42 -1.03
CA ARG A 47 -2.92 -6.24 -1.43
C ARG A 47 -2.49 -5.72 -2.79
N VAL A 48 -1.20 -5.73 -3.11
CA VAL A 48 -0.71 -5.36 -4.44
C VAL A 48 -1.22 -6.34 -5.50
N GLU A 49 -1.12 -7.65 -5.25
CA GLU A 49 -1.65 -8.68 -6.17
C GLU A 49 -3.14 -8.46 -6.46
N GLN A 50 -3.96 -8.33 -5.41
CA GLN A 50 -5.40 -8.10 -5.56
C GLN A 50 -5.71 -6.76 -6.24
N PHE A 51 -4.95 -5.70 -5.95
CA PHE A 51 -5.09 -4.43 -6.64
C PHE A 51 -4.84 -4.58 -8.15
N CYS A 52 -3.79 -5.32 -8.52
CA CYS A 52 -3.46 -5.56 -9.92
C CYS A 52 -4.54 -6.37 -10.63
N ASP A 53 -5.10 -7.41 -9.98
CA ASP A 53 -6.20 -8.20 -10.54
C ASP A 53 -7.43 -7.34 -10.81
N ILE A 54 -7.83 -6.51 -9.84
CA ILE A 54 -8.97 -5.60 -9.98
C ILE A 54 -8.74 -4.64 -11.14
N VAL A 55 -7.58 -3.98 -11.19
CA VAL A 55 -7.26 -2.99 -12.23
C VAL A 55 -7.19 -3.62 -13.62
N ASN A 56 -6.58 -4.79 -13.77
CA ASN A 56 -6.48 -5.49 -15.04
C ASN A 56 -7.83 -6.02 -15.55
N SER A 57 -8.77 -6.30 -14.63
CA SER A 57 -10.12 -6.75 -14.98
C SER A 57 -11.03 -5.61 -15.48
N ASP A 58 -10.68 -4.35 -15.23
CA ASP A 58 -11.49 -3.20 -15.60
C ASP A 58 -11.17 -2.70 -17.01
N GLU A 59 -12.14 -2.84 -17.92
CA GLU A 59 -11.97 -2.49 -19.33
C GLU A 59 -11.74 -0.99 -19.55
N HIS A 60 -12.24 -0.13 -18.66
CA HIS A 60 -12.06 1.32 -18.75
C HIS A 60 -10.61 1.75 -18.49
N LEU A 61 -9.80 0.89 -17.86
CA LEU A 61 -8.41 1.18 -17.48
C LEU A 61 -7.38 0.66 -18.51
N ARG A 62 -7.80 -0.13 -19.51
CA ARG A 62 -6.88 -0.77 -20.48
C ARG A 62 -6.12 0.24 -21.35
N GLN A 63 -6.72 1.38 -21.64
CA GLN A 63 -6.08 2.45 -22.44
C GLN A 63 -5.24 3.41 -21.61
N GLY A 64 -5.01 3.08 -20.33
CA GLY A 64 -4.21 3.86 -19.42
C GLY A 64 -5.01 4.82 -18.54
N PHE A 65 -4.43 5.14 -17.39
CA PHE A 65 -5.14 5.84 -16.31
C PHE A 65 -4.19 6.56 -15.36
N ASN A 66 -4.74 7.47 -14.56
CA ASN A 66 -4.04 8.06 -13.43
C ASN A 66 -4.32 7.26 -12.14
N MET A 67 -3.35 7.21 -11.23
CA MET A 67 -3.52 6.57 -9.93
C MET A 67 -3.38 7.57 -8.80
N VAL A 68 -4.24 7.40 -7.79
CA VAL A 68 -4.16 8.15 -6.53
C VAL A 68 -4.05 7.18 -5.36
N GLY A 69 -2.97 7.30 -4.59
CA GLY A 69 -2.73 6.53 -3.36
C GLY A 69 -2.68 7.42 -2.13
N TYR A 70 -3.55 7.18 -1.15
CA TYR A 70 -3.55 7.93 0.12
C TYR A 70 -2.92 7.11 1.25
N SER A 71 -2.01 7.70 2.03
CA SER A 71 -1.38 7.07 3.20
C SER A 71 -0.77 5.70 2.82
N GLN A 72 -1.12 4.60 3.50
CA GLN A 72 -0.69 3.25 3.13
C GLN A 72 -1.02 2.88 1.67
N GLY A 73 -2.08 3.44 1.10
CA GLY A 73 -2.42 3.26 -0.31
C GLY A 73 -1.33 3.71 -1.28
N SER A 74 -0.43 4.61 -0.88
CA SER A 74 0.71 5.08 -1.69
C SER A 74 1.69 3.96 -2.06
N ILE A 75 2.05 3.12 -1.10
CA ILE A 75 2.99 2.01 -1.33
C ILE A 75 2.32 0.82 -2.02
N ILE A 76 0.99 0.68 -1.89
CA ILE A 76 0.22 -0.31 -2.66
C ILE A 76 0.23 0.06 -4.15
N VAL A 77 -0.15 1.30 -4.49
CA VAL A 77 -0.18 1.71 -5.90
C VAL A 77 1.21 1.79 -6.51
N ARG A 78 2.24 2.20 -5.74
CA ARG A 78 3.62 2.14 -6.22
C ARG A 78 4.07 0.71 -6.48
N GLY A 79 3.84 -0.19 -5.52
CA GLY A 79 4.16 -1.61 -5.70
C GLY A 79 3.43 -2.22 -6.89
N ALA A 80 2.20 -1.80 -7.18
CA ALA A 80 1.46 -2.24 -8.35
C ALA A 80 2.07 -1.77 -9.68
N ILE A 81 2.55 -0.52 -9.76
CA ILE A 81 3.29 -0.02 -10.93
C ILE A 81 4.49 -0.92 -11.19
N GLU A 82 5.29 -1.10 -10.15
CA GLU A 82 6.53 -1.85 -10.25
C GLU A 82 6.27 -3.32 -10.61
N ARG A 83 5.26 -3.96 -10.01
CA ARG A 83 5.07 -5.42 -10.13
C ARG A 83 4.18 -5.86 -11.29
N CYS A 84 3.27 -5.01 -11.76
CA CYS A 84 2.16 -5.46 -12.61
C CYS A 84 2.14 -4.83 -14.01
N SER A 85 3.15 -4.04 -14.39
CA SER A 85 3.26 -3.43 -15.73
C SER A 85 1.97 -2.71 -16.19
N LEU A 86 1.41 -1.87 -15.31
CA LEU A 86 0.16 -1.17 -15.56
C LEU A 86 0.36 0.07 -16.46
N PRO A 87 -0.58 0.40 -17.37
CA PRO A 87 -0.48 1.57 -18.26
C PRO A 87 -0.78 2.90 -17.54
N VAL A 88 0.06 3.27 -16.57
CA VAL A 88 -0.19 4.42 -15.68
C VAL A 88 0.40 5.69 -16.27
N TYR A 89 -0.43 6.73 -16.40
CA TYR A 89 0.02 8.05 -16.86
C TYR A 89 0.68 8.85 -15.75
N ASN A 90 -0.01 9.01 -14.61
CA ASN A 90 0.50 9.74 -13.46
C ASN A 90 0.19 8.96 -12.19
N LEU A 91 1.16 8.90 -11.29
CA LEU A 91 0.97 8.49 -9.91
C LEU A 91 0.96 9.73 -9.00
N ILE A 92 -0.15 9.92 -8.30
CA ILE A 92 -0.30 10.96 -7.28
C ILE A 92 -0.41 10.27 -5.92
N THR A 93 0.41 10.69 -4.96
CA THR A 93 0.32 10.17 -3.59
C THR A 93 0.10 11.26 -2.59
N LEU A 94 -0.88 11.05 -1.72
CA LEU A 94 -1.31 11.97 -0.69
C LEU A 94 -0.85 11.42 0.66
N SER A 95 0.07 12.12 1.34
CA SER A 95 0.69 11.68 2.60
C SER A 95 1.33 10.29 2.50
N GLY A 96 2.09 10.05 1.43
CA GLY A 96 2.69 8.75 1.14
C GLY A 96 3.82 8.34 2.10
N ILE A 97 4.04 7.03 2.22
CA ILE A 97 4.99 6.42 3.17
C ILE A 97 6.10 5.63 2.46
N TYR A 98 6.73 6.23 1.45
CA TYR A 98 7.72 5.55 0.58
C TYR A 98 8.95 5.00 1.29
N GLN A 99 9.33 5.59 2.44
CA GLN A 99 10.44 5.15 3.28
C GLN A 99 9.96 4.40 4.52
N GLY A 100 8.69 3.98 4.54
CA GLY A 100 8.12 3.24 5.66
C GLY A 100 7.82 4.13 6.86
N VAL A 101 7.59 3.48 8.00
CA VAL A 101 7.31 4.13 9.29
C VAL A 101 8.14 3.50 10.39
N PHE A 102 8.39 4.26 11.45
CA PHE A 102 9.02 3.78 12.69
C PHE A 102 8.13 4.09 13.91
N SER A 103 6.82 4.00 13.72
CA SER A 103 5.84 4.06 14.79
C SER A 103 4.55 3.40 14.33
N VAL A 104 3.82 2.77 15.26
CA VAL A 104 2.51 2.21 14.95
C VAL A 104 1.54 3.38 14.74
N PRO A 105 0.87 3.49 13.58
CA PRO A 105 -0.01 4.62 13.31
C PRO A 105 -1.10 4.79 14.38
N TYR A 106 -1.20 5.99 14.97
CA TYR A 106 -2.17 6.27 16.02
C TYR A 106 -3.63 6.04 15.58
N VAL A 107 -3.91 6.21 14.28
CA VAL A 107 -5.22 5.97 13.65
C VAL A 107 -5.75 4.53 13.85
N LEU A 108 -4.87 3.57 14.18
CA LEU A 108 -5.26 2.20 14.48
C LEU A 108 -5.91 2.04 15.86
N GLN A 109 -5.74 3.01 16.77
CA GLN A 109 -6.32 3.01 18.12
C GLN A 109 -6.07 1.71 18.92
N LEU A 110 -4.96 1.04 18.65
CA LEU A 110 -4.59 -0.23 19.30
C LEU A 110 -4.19 -0.01 20.78
N PRO A 111 -4.45 -0.98 21.67
CA PRO A 111 -3.91 -0.99 23.02
C PRO A 111 -2.37 -0.90 23.02
N ALA A 112 -1.79 -0.32 24.07
CA ALA A 112 -0.35 -0.11 24.17
C ALA A 112 0.42 -1.44 24.06
N GLU A 113 -0.05 -2.50 24.73
CA GLU A 113 0.61 -3.81 24.69
C GLU A 113 0.67 -4.36 23.26
N PHE A 114 -0.39 -4.14 22.48
CA PHE A 114 -0.44 -4.61 21.10
C PHE A 114 0.46 -3.79 20.17
N ARG A 115 0.60 -2.48 20.40
CA ARG A 115 1.58 -1.64 19.68
C ARG A 115 3.01 -2.08 19.99
N ASP A 116 3.29 -2.43 21.24
CA ASP A 116 4.60 -2.91 21.67
C ASP A 116 4.93 -4.26 21.03
N LEU A 117 3.94 -5.17 20.94
CA LEU A 117 4.10 -6.45 20.23
C LEU A 117 4.41 -6.26 18.74
N ILE A 118 3.69 -5.38 18.04
CA ILE A 118 3.99 -5.07 16.63
C ILE A 118 5.39 -4.49 16.49
N THR A 119 5.75 -3.53 17.35
CA THR A 119 7.06 -2.87 17.33
C THR A 119 8.19 -3.88 17.56
N LYS A 120 8.03 -4.77 18.54
CA LYS A 120 9.05 -5.76 18.93
C LYS A 120 9.21 -6.87 17.89
N TYR A 121 8.11 -7.31 17.29
CA TYR A 121 8.09 -8.49 16.41
C TYR A 121 7.83 -8.15 14.95
N ALA A 122 7.96 -6.87 14.54
CA ALA A 122 7.68 -6.43 13.18
C ALA A 122 8.39 -7.28 12.13
N HIS A 123 9.66 -7.64 12.36
CA HIS A 123 10.47 -8.43 11.43
C HIS A 123 10.35 -9.95 11.60
N GLU A 124 9.47 -10.44 12.48
CA GLU A 124 9.21 -11.87 12.60
C GLU A 124 8.28 -12.36 11.49
N ASN A 125 8.58 -13.52 10.90
CA ASN A 125 7.85 -14.05 9.75
C ASN A 125 6.31 -14.16 9.97
N PRO A 126 5.79 -14.62 11.13
CA PRO A 126 4.34 -14.63 11.36
C PRO A 126 3.71 -13.24 11.29
N VAL A 127 4.40 -12.21 11.78
CA VAL A 127 3.88 -10.83 11.81
C VAL A 127 3.97 -10.20 10.42
N GLN A 128 5.07 -10.43 9.69
CA GLN A 128 5.21 -10.00 8.29
C GLN A 128 4.14 -10.61 7.36
N ASN A 129 3.62 -11.79 7.68
CA ASN A 129 2.59 -12.46 6.88
C ASN A 129 1.15 -12.14 7.29
N ALA A 130 0.96 -11.44 8.42
CA ALA A 130 -0.37 -11.13 8.97
C ALA A 130 -0.65 -9.63 9.06
N ILE A 131 0.33 -8.79 9.39
CA ILE A 131 0.12 -7.37 9.72
C ILE A 131 0.69 -6.48 8.61
N SER A 132 -0.17 -5.67 7.99
CA SER A 132 0.22 -4.79 6.89
C SER A 132 1.33 -3.80 7.28
N VAL A 133 1.28 -3.27 8.50
CA VAL A 133 2.29 -2.32 9.02
C VAL A 133 3.70 -2.92 9.06
N ALA A 134 3.82 -4.22 9.32
CA ALA A 134 5.12 -4.90 9.38
C ALA A 134 5.86 -4.86 8.02
N ASN A 135 5.11 -4.90 6.92
CA ASN A 135 5.65 -4.90 5.55
C ASN A 135 6.28 -3.56 5.13
N TYR A 136 6.20 -2.52 5.96
CA TYR A 136 6.88 -1.25 5.76
C TYR A 136 7.41 -0.65 7.06
N TRP A 137 7.63 -1.49 8.08
CA TRP A 137 8.26 -1.08 9.33
C TRP A 137 9.76 -0.93 9.13
N ARG A 138 10.26 0.31 9.15
CA ARG A 138 11.66 0.66 8.94
C ARG A 138 12.26 1.14 10.25
N ASP A 139 12.93 0.23 10.96
CA ASP A 139 13.68 0.57 12.17
C ASP A 139 15.03 1.21 11.79
N PRO A 140 15.24 2.52 12.04
CA PRO A 140 16.49 3.19 11.70
C PRO A 140 17.68 2.70 12.54
N TYR A 141 17.45 2.04 13.68
CA TYR A 141 18.48 1.45 14.53
C TYR A 141 18.80 -0.01 14.15
N GLN A 142 17.95 -0.66 13.34
CA GLN A 142 18.13 -2.03 12.89
C GLN A 142 17.94 -2.16 11.37
N LEU A 143 18.58 -1.28 10.59
CA LEU A 143 18.42 -1.24 9.12
C LEU A 143 18.77 -2.57 8.43
N ASN A 144 19.79 -3.28 8.89
CA ASN A 144 20.14 -4.60 8.32
C ASN A 144 18.97 -5.59 8.44
N ARG A 145 18.30 -5.60 9.60
CA ARG A 145 17.13 -6.43 9.86
C ARG A 145 15.94 -6.01 9.00
N PHE A 146 15.74 -4.70 8.83
CA PHE A 146 14.74 -4.19 7.89
C PHE A 146 14.99 -4.69 6.47
N ILE A 147 16.22 -4.57 5.96
CA ILE A 147 16.58 -4.98 4.59
C ILE A 147 16.37 -6.49 4.38
N SER A 148 16.79 -7.32 5.35
CA SER A 148 16.73 -8.78 5.24
C SER A 148 15.32 -9.34 5.48
N ASP A 149 14.60 -8.82 6.48
CA ASP A 149 13.42 -9.51 7.04
C ASP A 149 12.09 -8.82 6.72
N CYS A 150 12.09 -7.55 6.29
CA CYS A 150 10.86 -6.89 5.87
C CYS A 150 10.45 -7.39 4.48
N HIS A 151 9.24 -7.96 4.35
CA HIS A 151 8.85 -8.73 3.16
C HIS A 151 8.54 -7.87 1.92
N PHE A 152 8.29 -6.57 2.07
CA PHE A 152 7.75 -5.74 0.99
C PHE A 152 8.57 -4.48 0.71
N LEU A 153 8.70 -3.57 1.68
CA LEU A 153 9.27 -2.26 1.37
C LEU A 153 10.73 -2.28 0.85
N PRO A 154 11.67 -3.07 1.41
CA PRO A 154 13.03 -3.16 0.86
C PRO A 154 13.08 -3.68 -0.57
N ASP A 155 12.12 -4.54 -0.94
CA ASP A 155 12.05 -5.14 -2.26
C ASP A 155 11.66 -4.10 -3.31
N ILE A 156 10.56 -3.38 -3.09
CA ILE A 156 10.14 -2.28 -3.99
C ILE A 156 11.07 -1.07 -3.92
N ASN A 157 11.96 -0.99 -2.91
CA ASN A 157 12.99 0.06 -2.84
C ASN A 157 14.34 -0.34 -3.45
N ASN A 158 14.47 -1.56 -4.00
CA ASN A 158 15.74 -2.11 -4.47
C ASN A 158 16.86 -2.12 -3.40
N GLU A 159 16.51 -2.25 -2.11
CA GLU A 159 17.46 -2.17 -1.00
C GLU A 159 18.20 -3.50 -0.73
N ARG A 160 17.83 -4.58 -1.42
CA ARG A 160 18.47 -5.91 -1.29
C ARG A 160 19.66 -6.13 -2.25
N GLY A 161 20.07 -5.10 -2.99
CA GLY A 161 21.25 -5.14 -3.85
C GLY A 161 21.10 -5.89 -5.17
N VAL A 162 19.99 -6.62 -5.39
CA VAL A 162 19.64 -7.23 -6.67
C VAL A 162 18.30 -6.66 -7.12
N PRO A 163 18.27 -5.77 -8.14
CA PRO A 163 17.03 -5.26 -8.69
C PRO A 163 16.20 -6.40 -9.29
N ASN A 164 14.90 -6.39 -9.01
CA ASN A 164 13.99 -7.34 -9.63
C ASN A 164 13.79 -6.98 -11.11
N GLN A 165 14.26 -7.83 -12.02
CA GLN A 165 14.25 -7.59 -13.46
C GLN A 165 12.84 -7.55 -14.08
N ILE A 166 11.83 -8.04 -13.36
CA ILE A 166 10.43 -7.98 -13.78
C ILE A 166 9.86 -6.58 -13.49
N TYR A 167 10.44 -5.86 -12.53
CA TYR A 167 9.90 -4.58 -12.10
C TYR A 167 10.14 -3.51 -13.16
N ARG A 168 9.15 -2.65 -13.38
CA ARG A 168 9.16 -1.60 -14.40
C ARG A 168 8.93 -0.21 -13.82
#